data_AF-A0A0L8VS82-F1
#
_entry.id   AF-A0A0L8VS82-F1
#
_cell.length_a   1.000
_cell.length_b   1.000
_cell.length_c   1.000
_cell.angle_alpha   90.00
_cell.angle_beta   90.00
_cell.angle_gamma   90.00
#
_symmetry.space_group_name_H-M   'P 1'
#
loop_
_entity.id
_entity.type
_entity.pdbx_description
1 polymer ?
#
loop_
_entity_poly.entity_id
_entity_poly.type
_entity_poly.pdbx_seq_one_letter_code
_entity_poly.pdbx_strand_id
1 'polypeptide(L)'
;MLQLRFMPGWVPRNGFFGLKETIGTVHKRFYALASEQPSRKTVKPLDSRKTFLIDTYKHLMENSSMIFFVHYNNLSKTEDHHFRFKIKQTGGKLTKVRNNLFEVYLRNSHLPDPCGFVKRKEQNWKHPLLPLLKGPTATITYEDTNPQQVAKLLKVLQSAQDKLMVIGAKVENEVLNVEKINTFKTLPTKPEMQSQLVSVLQMLSGLGLVRTLENSSNALYLTLKSHNDNQKPKEDVESTTDAESKGSK
;
A
#
# COMPACT_ATOMS: atom_id res chain seq x y z
N MET A 1 36.56 -13.26 -80.62
CA MET A 1 37.49 -14.13 -79.87
C MET A 1 36.78 -14.58 -78.61
N LEU A 2 36.14 -15.76 -78.66
CA LEU A 2 35.55 -16.42 -77.49
C LEU A 2 36.67 -16.96 -76.60
N GLN A 3 36.54 -16.85 -75.27
CA GLN A 3 36.51 -18.03 -74.41
C GLN A 3 35.99 -17.67 -73.00
N LEU A 4 34.88 -18.31 -72.63
CA LEU A 4 34.48 -18.60 -71.26
C LEU A 4 35.55 -19.45 -70.57
N ARG A 5 35.66 -19.38 -69.24
CA ARG A 5 35.80 -20.58 -68.38
C ARG A 5 35.53 -20.26 -66.89
N PHE A 6 34.51 -20.97 -66.37
CA PHE A 6 34.36 -21.54 -65.02
C PHE A 6 34.02 -20.66 -63.78
N MET A 7 32.73 -20.69 -63.44
CA MET A 7 32.17 -20.76 -62.06
C MET A 7 32.35 -22.20 -61.50
N PRO A 8 32.31 -22.51 -60.17
CA PRO A 8 31.15 -22.24 -59.28
C PRO A 8 31.46 -21.89 -57.81
N GLY A 9 30.41 -21.41 -57.13
CA GLY A 9 30.44 -20.94 -55.74
C GLY A 9 30.57 -22.04 -54.69
N TRP A 10 30.84 -21.61 -53.46
CA TRP A 10 30.84 -22.48 -52.30
C TRP A 10 30.23 -21.81 -51.07
N VAL A 11 29.29 -22.55 -50.48
CA VAL A 11 28.46 -22.26 -49.31
C VAL A 11 29.23 -22.68 -48.04
N PRO A 12 29.15 -21.96 -46.91
CA PRO A 12 29.76 -22.44 -45.68
C PRO A 12 28.87 -23.53 -45.06
N ARG A 13 29.43 -24.72 -44.81
CA ARG A 13 28.79 -25.77 -44.03
C ARG A 13 29.64 -26.15 -42.82
N ASN A 14 28.98 -26.13 -41.67
CA ASN A 14 29.47 -26.52 -40.37
C ASN A 14 29.99 -27.96 -40.30
N GLY A 15 30.97 -28.13 -39.41
CA GLY A 15 31.07 -29.28 -38.50
C GLY A 15 32.24 -30.23 -38.76
N PHE A 16 33.20 -30.31 -37.83
CA PHE A 16 33.31 -31.45 -36.91
C PHE A 16 34.50 -31.31 -35.93
N PHE A 17 34.15 -31.48 -34.65
CA PHE A 17 34.90 -31.97 -33.48
C PHE A 17 36.41 -32.25 -33.58
N GLY A 18 37.16 -31.74 -32.58
CA GLY A 18 38.52 -32.19 -32.28
C GLY A 18 39.22 -31.41 -31.15
N LEU A 19 38.74 -31.59 -29.92
CA LEU A 19 39.45 -31.49 -28.61
C LEU A 19 40.69 -30.59 -28.52
N LYS A 20 40.53 -29.48 -27.79
CA LYS A 20 41.49 -29.05 -26.75
C LYS A 20 40.75 -28.22 -25.70
N GLU A 21 40.26 -28.90 -24.67
CA GLU A 21 39.98 -28.26 -23.40
C GLU A 21 41.32 -27.81 -22.79
N THR A 22 41.45 -26.54 -22.44
CA THR A 22 42.29 -26.09 -21.32
C THR A 22 41.88 -24.67 -20.93
N ILE A 23 41.22 -24.60 -19.77
CA ILE A 23 41.37 -23.55 -18.75
C ILE A 23 41.14 -22.10 -19.24
N GLY A 24 39.88 -21.66 -19.25
CA GLY A 24 39.57 -20.23 -19.46
C GLY A 24 38.10 -19.84 -19.59
N THR A 25 37.16 -20.79 -19.59
CA THR A 25 35.78 -20.56 -20.05
C THR A 25 34.73 -20.57 -18.93
N VAL A 26 35.08 -20.20 -17.69
CA VAL A 26 34.09 -20.05 -16.62
C VAL A 26 33.72 -18.58 -16.38
N HIS A 27 34.63 -17.64 -16.65
CA HIS A 27 34.38 -16.21 -16.39
C HIS A 27 33.48 -15.52 -17.43
N LYS A 28 33.34 -16.05 -18.65
CA LYS A 28 32.54 -15.40 -19.70
C LYS A 28 31.04 -15.71 -19.65
N ARG A 29 30.61 -16.70 -18.86
CA ARG A 29 29.18 -17.02 -18.72
C ARG A 29 28.43 -16.12 -17.75
N PHE A 30 29.12 -15.48 -16.79
CA PHE A 30 28.50 -14.55 -15.85
C PHE A 30 28.24 -13.16 -16.45
N TYR A 31 29.04 -12.71 -17.42
CA TYR A 31 28.86 -11.38 -18.02
C TYR A 31 27.84 -11.33 -19.18
N ALA A 32 27.50 -12.48 -19.79
CA ALA A 32 26.56 -12.51 -20.92
C ALA A 32 25.09 -12.23 -20.50
N LEU A 33 24.72 -12.44 -19.24
CA LEU A 33 23.41 -12.11 -18.70
C LEU A 33 23.18 -10.60 -18.51
N ALA A 34 24.23 -9.79 -18.52
CA ALA A 34 24.13 -8.34 -18.30
C ALA A 34 23.79 -7.54 -19.59
N SER A 35 23.95 -8.14 -20.77
CA SER A 35 23.83 -7.41 -22.05
C SER A 35 22.46 -7.47 -22.72
N GLU A 36 21.50 -8.25 -22.20
CA GLU A 36 20.12 -8.30 -22.71
C GLU A 36 19.18 -7.32 -21.99
N GLN A 37 19.63 -6.07 -21.81
CA GLN A 37 18.66 -5.02 -21.52
C GLN A 37 17.98 -4.67 -22.84
N PRO A 38 16.63 -4.72 -22.93
CA PRO A 38 15.94 -4.29 -24.14
C PRO A 38 16.40 -2.87 -24.45
N SER A 39 16.75 -2.59 -25.71
CA SER A 39 17.22 -1.27 -26.13
C SER A 39 16.10 -0.24 -25.94
N ARG A 40 16.04 0.35 -24.73
CA ARG A 40 14.99 1.31 -24.37
C ARG A 40 15.15 2.57 -25.20
N LYS A 41 14.17 2.83 -26.06
CA LYS A 41 14.09 4.07 -26.86
C LYS A 41 13.68 5.23 -25.95
N THR A 42 14.66 5.81 -25.29
CA THR A 42 14.50 6.88 -24.30
C THR A 42 14.80 8.26 -24.89
N VAL A 43 14.13 9.30 -24.39
CA VAL A 43 14.34 10.71 -24.83
C VAL A 43 15.75 11.19 -24.52
N LYS A 44 16.31 10.71 -23.40
CA LYS A 44 17.66 10.99 -22.94
C LYS A 44 18.38 9.66 -22.82
N PRO A 45 19.70 9.61 -23.07
CA PRO A 45 20.45 8.37 -23.00
C PRO A 45 20.31 7.73 -21.62
N LEU A 46 20.46 6.40 -21.56
CA LEU A 46 20.27 5.62 -20.33
C LEU A 46 21.21 6.08 -19.20
N ASP A 47 22.43 6.47 -19.55
CA ASP A 47 23.45 6.94 -18.60
C ASP A 47 23.18 8.37 -18.06
N SER A 48 22.14 9.05 -18.56
CA SER A 48 21.82 10.40 -18.11
C SER A 48 21.20 10.40 -16.72
N ARG A 49 21.68 11.32 -15.86
CA ARG A 49 21.09 11.58 -14.54
C ARG A 49 19.57 11.81 -14.56
N LYS A 50 19.04 12.42 -15.63
CA LYS A 50 17.59 12.68 -15.74
C LYS A 50 16.80 11.38 -15.90
N THR A 51 17.30 10.47 -16.73
CA THR A 51 16.72 9.13 -16.94
C THR A 51 16.75 8.35 -15.63
N PHE A 52 17.91 8.31 -14.98
CA PHE A 52 18.07 7.69 -13.66
C PHE A 52 17.06 8.22 -12.64
N LEU A 53 16.89 9.54 -12.53
CA LEU A 53 15.95 10.12 -11.57
C LEU A 53 14.49 9.72 -11.85
N ILE A 54 14.06 9.72 -13.11
CA ILE A 54 12.70 9.30 -13.48
C ILE A 54 12.50 7.83 -13.14
N ASP A 55 13.47 6.96 -13.44
CA ASP A 55 13.42 5.54 -13.09
C ASP A 55 13.39 5.34 -11.57
N THR A 56 14.15 6.13 -10.80
CA THR A 56 14.07 6.10 -9.34
C THR A 56 12.72 6.54 -8.80
N TYR A 57 12.06 7.52 -9.44
CA TYR A 57 10.71 7.94 -9.05
C TYR A 57 9.66 6.90 -9.40
N LYS A 58 9.81 6.21 -10.53
CA LYS A 58 9.00 5.05 -10.89
C LYS A 58 9.10 3.96 -9.82
N HIS A 59 10.32 3.53 -9.51
CA HIS A 59 10.58 2.53 -8.48
C HIS A 59 10.09 2.97 -7.10
N LEU A 60 10.25 4.26 -6.75
CA LEU A 60 9.73 4.81 -5.52
C LEU A 60 8.20 4.66 -5.46
N MET A 61 7.50 5.01 -6.54
CA MET A 61 6.04 4.95 -6.60
C MET A 61 5.49 3.52 -6.62
N GLU A 62 6.20 2.58 -7.25
CA GLU A 62 5.81 1.16 -7.31
C GLU A 62 6.03 0.44 -5.98
N ASN A 63 7.13 0.76 -5.28
CA ASN A 63 7.47 0.09 -4.03
C ASN A 63 6.72 0.66 -2.82
N SER A 64 6.35 1.95 -2.85
CA SER A 64 5.69 2.59 -1.71
C SER A 64 4.18 2.56 -1.85
N SER A 65 3.49 2.02 -0.84
CA SER A 65 2.04 2.09 -0.74
C SER A 65 1.54 3.50 -0.37
N MET A 66 2.29 4.19 0.51
CA MET A 66 1.94 5.53 0.99
C MET A 66 3.06 6.53 0.74
N ILE A 67 2.71 7.69 0.17
CA ILE A 67 3.65 8.79 -0.08
C ILE A 67 3.10 10.09 0.50
N PHE A 68 3.85 10.74 1.37
CA PHE A 68 3.53 12.07 1.85
C PHE A 68 4.35 13.12 1.10
N PHE A 69 3.68 14.18 0.65
CA PHE A 69 4.31 15.35 0.05
C PHE A 69 4.41 16.47 1.08
N VAL A 70 5.65 16.85 1.37
CA VAL A 70 6.00 17.87 2.35
C VAL A 70 6.82 18.94 1.67
N HIS A 71 6.47 20.21 1.85
CA HIS A 71 7.35 21.31 1.49
C HIS A 71 8.32 21.60 2.62
N TYR A 72 9.60 21.69 2.28
CA TYR A 72 10.63 22.10 3.22
C TYR A 72 11.03 23.54 2.92
N ASN A 73 11.01 24.40 3.95
CA ASN A 73 11.51 25.75 3.84
C ASN A 73 12.84 25.86 4.62
N ASN A 74 13.89 26.31 3.91
CA ASN A 74 15.21 26.65 4.48
C ASN A 74 15.72 25.71 5.59
N LEU A 75 15.83 24.41 5.29
CA LEU A 75 16.23 23.39 6.26
C LEU A 75 17.75 23.32 6.43
N SER A 76 18.25 23.48 7.66
CA SER A 76 19.67 23.29 7.98
C SER A 76 20.09 21.82 7.85
N LYS A 77 21.38 21.55 7.61
CA LYS A 77 21.92 20.19 7.50
C LYS A 77 21.76 19.38 8.80
N THR A 78 21.90 20.03 9.96
CA THR A 78 21.70 19.40 11.27
C THR A 78 20.25 18.96 11.44
N GLU A 79 19.32 19.86 11.14
CA GLU A 79 17.87 19.62 11.21
C GLU A 79 17.42 18.52 10.25
N ASP A 80 17.93 18.54 9.01
CA ASP A 80 17.71 17.49 8.01
C ASP A 80 18.15 16.11 8.53
N HIS A 81 19.28 16.04 9.25
CA HIS A 81 19.72 14.80 9.90
C HIS A 81 18.79 14.38 11.03
N HIS A 82 18.35 15.31 11.88
CA HIS A 82 17.39 15.03 12.95
C HIS A 82 16.05 14.52 12.41
N PHE A 83 15.51 15.14 11.36
CA PHE A 83 14.25 14.68 10.74
C PHE A 83 14.40 13.35 10.05
N ARG A 84 15.49 13.12 9.31
CA ARG A 84 15.77 11.80 8.74
C ARG A 84 15.86 10.73 9.81
N PHE A 85 16.46 11.02 10.96
CA PHE A 85 16.54 10.08 12.07
C PHE A 85 15.16 9.77 12.65
N LYS A 86 14.36 10.79 13.00
CA LYS A 86 12.99 10.61 13.51
C LYS A 86 12.09 9.86 12.53
N ILE A 87 12.16 10.20 11.25
CA ILE A 87 11.35 9.55 10.20
C ILE A 87 11.79 8.10 10.01
N LYS A 88 13.10 7.80 10.05
CA LYS A 88 13.60 6.42 10.02
C LYS A 88 13.12 5.59 11.20
N GLN A 89 13.07 6.16 12.41
CA GLN A 89 12.52 5.47 13.58
C GLN A 89 11.06 5.08 13.40
N THR A 90 10.28 5.86 12.64
CA THR A 90 8.90 5.51 12.29
C THR A 90 8.77 4.51 11.14
N GLY A 91 9.88 4.11 10.51
CA GLY A 91 9.91 3.21 9.34
C GLY A 91 9.84 3.93 7.99
N GLY A 92 9.92 5.27 7.97
CA GLY A 92 9.82 6.06 6.74
C GLY A 92 11.17 6.38 6.13
N LYS A 93 11.17 6.63 4.81
CA LYS A 93 12.33 7.17 4.08
C LYS A 93 12.01 8.56 3.55
N LEU A 94 12.84 9.55 3.91
CA LEU A 94 12.74 10.92 3.42
C LEU A 94 13.63 11.10 2.18
N THR A 95 13.03 11.41 1.04
CA THR A 95 13.72 11.71 -0.22
C THR A 95 13.34 13.09 -0.75
N LYS A 96 14.32 13.91 -1.11
CA LYS A 96 14.08 15.21 -1.76
C LYS A 96 13.86 14.98 -3.25
N VAL A 97 12.81 15.56 -3.81
CA VAL A 97 12.40 15.32 -5.20
C VAL A 97 12.65 16.56 -6.05
N ARG A 98 12.97 16.36 -7.34
CA ARG A 98 13.05 17.44 -8.32
C ARG A 98 11.72 17.56 -9.04
N ASN A 99 10.98 18.62 -8.74
CA ASN A 99 9.59 18.81 -9.19
C ASN A 99 9.40 18.60 -10.68
N ASN A 100 10.14 19.32 -11.55
CA ASN A 100 9.93 19.22 -12.99
C ASN A 100 10.12 17.79 -13.53
N LEU A 101 11.04 17.00 -12.95
CA LEU A 101 11.21 15.61 -13.37
C LEU A 101 10.10 14.72 -12.84
N PHE A 102 9.63 14.98 -11.63
CA PHE A 102 8.51 14.26 -11.05
C PHE A 102 7.18 14.59 -11.75
N GLU A 103 6.98 15.83 -12.20
CA GLU A 103 5.85 16.20 -13.06
C GLU A 103 5.87 15.45 -14.38
N VAL A 104 7.04 15.34 -15.03
CA VAL A 104 7.19 14.57 -16.27
C VAL A 104 6.90 13.09 -16.02
N TYR A 105 7.40 12.54 -14.92
CA TYR A 105 7.09 11.18 -14.49
C TYR A 105 5.57 10.97 -14.31
N LEU A 106 4.90 11.85 -13.56
CA LEU A 106 3.46 11.77 -13.33
C LEU A 106 2.67 11.84 -14.64
N ARG A 107 3.03 12.73 -15.57
CA ARG A 107 2.36 12.83 -16.89
C ARG A 107 2.46 11.55 -17.72
N ASN A 108 3.51 10.76 -17.49
CA ASN A 108 3.84 9.55 -18.23
C ASN A 108 3.61 8.26 -17.44
N SER A 109 3.03 8.31 -16.23
CA SER A 109 2.97 7.14 -15.32
C SER A 109 2.09 5.99 -15.83
N HIS A 110 1.21 6.26 -16.81
CA HIS A 110 0.39 5.24 -17.46
C HIS A 110 1.19 4.35 -18.42
N LEU A 111 2.33 4.84 -18.92
CA LEU A 111 3.15 4.13 -19.87
C LEU A 111 4.05 3.12 -19.16
N PRO A 112 4.39 2.00 -19.81
CA PRO A 112 5.33 1.03 -19.25
C PRO A 112 6.70 1.67 -19.01
N ASP A 113 7.13 2.58 -19.88
CA ASP A 113 8.39 3.32 -19.76
C ASP A 113 8.14 4.84 -19.71
N PRO A 114 8.36 5.51 -18.55
CA PRO A 114 8.13 6.95 -18.40
C PRO A 114 9.20 7.81 -19.11
N CYS A 115 10.33 7.22 -19.46
CA CYS A 115 11.47 7.86 -20.14
C CYS A 115 11.38 7.81 -21.67
N GLY A 116 10.37 7.12 -22.22
CA GLY A 116 10.18 6.95 -23.65
C GLY A 116 9.80 8.25 -24.37
N PHE A 117 9.88 8.24 -25.69
CA PHE A 117 9.34 9.32 -26.51
C PHE A 117 7.82 9.28 -26.47
N VAL A 118 7.19 10.30 -25.88
CA VAL A 118 5.73 10.39 -25.75
C VAL A 118 5.25 11.61 -26.51
N LYS A 119 4.18 11.45 -27.30
CA LYS A 119 3.53 12.59 -27.96
C LYS A 119 2.77 13.40 -26.92
N ARG A 120 2.73 14.73 -27.08
CA ARG A 120 2.02 15.63 -26.15
C ARG A 120 0.55 15.23 -25.90
N LYS A 121 -0.11 14.60 -26.88
CA LYS A 121 -1.51 14.14 -26.80
C LYS A 121 -1.72 12.94 -25.87
N GLU A 122 -0.71 12.09 -25.72
CA GLU A 122 -0.75 10.87 -24.88
C GLU A 122 -0.40 11.19 -23.42
N GLN A 123 0.14 12.37 -23.16
CA GLN A 123 0.50 12.82 -21.81
C GLN A 123 -0.75 13.23 -21.04
N ASN A 124 -0.84 12.84 -19.78
CA ASN A 124 -1.92 13.27 -18.91
C ASN A 124 -1.52 14.56 -18.17
N TRP A 125 -2.16 15.67 -18.53
CA TRP A 125 -1.89 17.00 -17.99
C TRP A 125 -2.69 17.33 -16.72
N LYS A 126 -3.60 16.45 -16.30
CA LYS A 126 -4.57 16.71 -15.21
C LYS A 126 -4.50 15.67 -14.09
N HIS A 127 -3.30 15.21 -13.76
CA HIS A 127 -3.14 14.36 -12.58
C HIS A 127 -3.40 15.12 -11.28
N PRO A 128 -4.11 14.52 -10.31
CA PRO A 128 -4.46 15.17 -9.04
C PRO A 128 -3.25 15.49 -8.14
N LEU A 129 -2.08 14.91 -8.44
CA LEU A 129 -0.82 15.12 -7.71
C LEU A 129 0.01 16.30 -8.23
N LEU A 130 -0.22 16.75 -9.46
CA LEU A 130 0.49 17.90 -10.04
C LEU A 130 0.39 19.19 -9.22
N PRO A 131 -0.77 19.60 -8.68
CA PRO A 131 -0.86 20.84 -7.90
C PRO A 131 -0.04 20.81 -6.61
N LEU A 132 0.25 19.63 -6.04
CA LEU A 132 0.98 19.48 -4.77
C LEU A 132 2.48 19.70 -4.90
N LEU A 133 3.00 19.79 -6.13
CA LEU A 133 4.44 19.82 -6.42
C LEU A 133 4.98 21.23 -6.70
N LYS A 134 4.24 22.27 -6.26
CA LYS A 134 4.60 23.67 -6.48
C LYS A 134 5.43 24.22 -5.32
N GLY A 135 6.74 23.94 -5.32
CA GLY A 135 7.67 24.42 -4.30
C GLY A 135 8.71 23.38 -3.91
N PRO A 136 9.68 23.69 -3.05
CA PRO A 136 10.70 22.74 -2.61
C PRO A 136 10.05 21.52 -1.93
N THR A 137 9.92 20.41 -2.66
CA THR A 137 9.14 19.25 -2.21
C THR A 137 10.05 18.10 -1.80
N ALA A 138 9.75 17.51 -0.65
CA ALA A 138 10.26 16.22 -0.21
C ALA A 138 9.11 15.22 -0.15
N THR A 139 9.43 13.98 -0.49
CA THR A 139 8.53 12.84 -0.33
C THR A 139 8.98 12.01 0.86
N ILE A 140 8.00 11.58 1.67
CA ILE A 140 8.20 10.58 2.71
C ILE A 140 7.46 9.32 2.28
N THR A 141 8.19 8.22 2.15
CA THR A 141 7.64 6.97 1.63
C THR A 141 7.53 5.92 2.73
N TYR A 142 6.42 5.18 2.70
CA TYR A 142 6.21 3.97 3.48
C TYR A 142 5.93 2.81 2.54
N GLU A 143 6.61 1.71 2.81
CA GLU A 143 6.36 0.43 2.14
C GLU A 143 5.08 -0.18 2.70
N ASP A 144 4.88 -0.11 4.02
CA ASP A 144 3.71 -0.65 4.71
C ASP A 144 2.52 0.33 4.78
N THR A 145 1.32 -0.20 4.55
CA THR A 145 0.02 0.49 4.77
C THR A 145 -0.33 0.52 6.27
N ASN A 146 0.45 1.22 7.10
CA ASN A 146 0.21 1.29 8.55
C ASN A 146 -0.15 2.72 9.03
N PRO A 147 -1.41 2.99 9.41
CA PRO A 147 -1.85 4.32 9.86
C PRO A 147 -1.25 4.74 11.22
N GLN A 148 -0.79 3.79 12.05
CA GLN A 148 -0.16 4.12 13.34
C GLN A 148 1.20 4.80 13.16
N GLN A 149 1.95 4.40 12.13
CA GLN A 149 3.21 5.03 11.76
C GLN A 149 2.95 6.45 11.22
N VAL A 150 1.89 6.62 10.44
CA VAL A 150 1.43 7.93 9.94
C VAL A 150 1.03 8.87 11.07
N ALA A 151 0.34 8.38 12.11
CA ALA A 151 -0.02 9.20 13.27
C ALA A 151 1.24 9.71 14.02
N LYS A 152 2.27 8.87 14.16
CA LYS A 152 3.55 9.24 14.78
C LYS A 152 4.31 10.25 13.92
N LEU A 153 4.32 10.03 12.60
CA LEU A 153 4.90 10.99 11.67
C LEU A 153 4.24 12.35 11.75
N LEU A 154 2.92 12.40 11.71
CA LEU A 154 2.21 13.67 11.73
C LEU A 154 2.49 14.43 13.02
N LYS A 155 2.67 13.76 14.17
CA LYS A 155 3.16 14.40 15.40
C LYS A 155 4.56 15.00 15.22
N VAL A 156 5.48 14.26 14.59
CA VAL A 156 6.84 14.74 14.29
C VAL A 156 6.81 15.93 13.33
N LEU A 157 5.96 15.90 12.31
CA LEU A 157 5.82 16.96 11.32
C LEU A 157 5.11 18.19 11.89
N GLN A 158 4.09 18.00 12.73
CA GLN A 158 3.42 19.09 13.48
C GLN A 158 4.37 19.79 14.44
N SER A 159 5.27 19.04 15.11
CA SER A 159 6.31 19.65 15.94
C SER A 159 7.33 20.49 15.16
N ALA A 160 7.32 20.38 13.83
CA ALA A 160 8.26 21.00 12.91
C ALA A 160 7.57 21.86 11.84
N GLN A 161 6.31 22.24 12.09
CA GLN A 161 5.44 22.90 11.12
C GLN A 161 6.06 24.19 10.53
N ASP A 162 6.91 24.87 11.30
CA ASP A 162 7.61 26.09 10.87
C ASP A 162 8.53 25.86 9.66
N LYS A 163 9.01 24.63 9.45
CA LYS A 163 9.99 24.28 8.40
C LYS A 163 9.50 23.19 7.46
N LEU A 164 8.63 22.31 7.91
CA LEU A 164 8.08 21.19 7.14
C LEU A 164 6.55 21.30 7.08
N MET A 165 6.05 21.82 5.96
CA MET A 165 4.61 21.95 5.73
C MET A 165 4.07 20.75 4.97
N VAL A 166 3.11 20.05 5.54
CA VAL A 166 2.40 18.93 4.88
C VAL A 166 1.33 19.50 3.96
N ILE A 167 1.35 19.10 2.68
CA ILE A 167 0.41 19.63 1.67
C ILE A 167 -0.58 18.55 1.25
N GLY A 168 -0.09 17.31 1.13
CA GLY A 168 -0.94 16.20 0.77
C GLY A 168 -0.23 14.86 0.93
N ALA A 169 -1.01 13.80 0.82
CA ALA A 169 -0.55 12.44 0.78
C ALA A 169 -1.18 11.73 -0.42
N LYS A 170 -0.45 10.82 -1.03
CA LYS A 170 -0.99 9.79 -1.90
C LYS A 170 -1.10 8.51 -1.10
N VAL A 171 -2.31 7.98 -1.01
CA VAL A 171 -2.62 6.69 -0.41
C VAL A 171 -3.07 5.80 -1.55
N GLU A 172 -2.22 4.87 -1.98
CA GLU A 172 -2.47 4.00 -3.12
C GLU A 172 -2.80 4.79 -4.41
N ASN A 173 -4.09 4.98 -4.70
CA ASN A 173 -4.59 5.72 -5.86
C ASN A 173 -5.28 7.04 -5.51
N GLU A 174 -5.55 7.31 -4.24
CA GLU A 174 -6.25 8.51 -3.80
C GLU A 174 -5.29 9.59 -3.31
N VAL A 175 -5.65 10.83 -3.64
CA VAL A 175 -4.93 12.02 -3.16
C VAL A 175 -5.69 12.62 -1.99
N LEU A 176 -5.02 12.69 -0.85
CA LEU A 176 -5.54 13.23 0.39
C LEU A 176 -4.92 14.60 0.67
N ASN A 177 -5.78 15.60 0.89
CA ASN A 177 -5.40 16.92 1.39
C ASN A 177 -5.25 16.89 2.93
N VAL A 178 -4.75 17.97 3.52
CA VAL A 178 -4.49 18.11 4.97
C VAL A 178 -5.67 17.69 5.86
N GLU A 179 -6.90 18.04 5.49
CA GLU A 179 -8.10 17.64 6.24
C GLU A 179 -8.32 16.12 6.19
N LYS A 180 -8.17 15.52 5.01
CA LYS A 180 -8.29 14.07 4.82
C LYS A 180 -7.14 13.30 5.47
N ILE A 181 -5.98 13.93 5.66
CA ILE A 181 -4.86 13.34 6.41
C ILE A 181 -5.23 13.22 7.90
N ASN A 182 -5.96 14.19 8.45
CA ASN A 182 -6.44 14.12 9.83
C ASN A 182 -7.49 13.03 10.03
N THR A 183 -8.39 12.83 9.07
CA THR A 183 -9.31 11.68 9.11
C THR A 183 -8.56 10.36 8.93
N PHE A 184 -7.51 10.34 8.10
CA PHE A 184 -6.69 9.14 7.93
C PHE A 184 -5.96 8.74 9.22
N LYS A 185 -5.61 9.70 10.08
CA LYS A 185 -5.01 9.43 11.39
C LYS A 185 -5.94 8.64 12.32
N THR A 186 -7.24 8.83 12.21
CA THR A 186 -8.22 8.13 13.07
C THR A 186 -8.57 6.74 12.56
N LEU A 187 -8.12 6.36 11.36
CA LEU A 187 -8.42 5.05 10.83
C LEU A 187 -7.63 3.94 11.56
N PRO A 188 -8.28 2.81 11.85
CA PRO A 188 -7.62 1.65 12.41
C PRO A 188 -6.68 0.98 11.41
N THR A 189 -5.71 0.21 11.92
CA THR A 189 -4.79 -0.60 11.11
C THR A 189 -5.53 -1.70 10.35
N LYS A 190 -4.91 -2.24 9.29
CA LYS A 190 -5.48 -3.37 8.52
C LYS A 190 -5.96 -4.55 9.40
N PRO A 191 -5.19 -5.09 10.35
CA PRO A 191 -5.67 -6.18 11.21
C PRO A 191 -6.83 -5.74 12.12
N GLU A 192 -6.85 -4.48 12.58
CA GLU A 192 -7.96 -3.92 13.36
C GLU A 192 -9.23 -3.74 12.51
N MET A 193 -9.10 -3.33 11.25
CA MET A 193 -10.25 -3.30 10.32
C MET A 193 -10.79 -4.71 10.06
N GLN A 194 -9.90 -5.68 9.90
CA GLN A 194 -10.30 -7.08 9.74
C GLN A 194 -11.00 -7.61 10.99
N SER A 195 -10.52 -7.27 12.20
CA SER A 195 -11.18 -7.68 13.44
C SER A 195 -12.55 -7.03 13.62
N GLN A 196 -12.72 -5.76 13.22
CA GLN A 196 -14.02 -5.08 13.21
C GLN A 196 -14.99 -5.76 12.24
N LEU A 197 -14.55 -6.11 11.03
CA LEU A 197 -15.38 -6.84 10.07
C LEU A 197 -15.78 -8.22 10.60
N VAL A 198 -14.83 -8.97 11.17
CA VAL A 198 -15.10 -10.27 11.78
C VAL A 198 -16.06 -10.12 12.96
N SER A 199 -15.92 -9.09 13.79
CA SER A 199 -16.81 -8.81 14.91
C SER A 199 -18.24 -8.54 14.43
N VAL A 200 -18.42 -7.70 13.40
CA VAL A 200 -19.74 -7.42 12.81
C VAL A 200 -20.34 -8.69 12.19
N LEU A 201 -19.54 -9.49 11.48
CA LEU A 201 -20.00 -10.75 10.91
C LEU A 201 -20.37 -11.79 11.97
N GLN A 202 -19.60 -11.90 13.06
CA GLN A 202 -19.91 -12.80 14.17
C GLN A 202 -21.19 -12.38 14.89
N MET A 203 -21.40 -11.08 15.09
CA MET A 203 -22.64 -10.54 15.66
C MET A 203 -23.85 -10.84 14.77
N LEU A 204 -23.72 -10.69 13.44
CA LEU A 204 -24.83 -10.84 12.51
C LEU A 204 -25.14 -12.30 12.14
N SER A 205 -24.12 -13.10 11.83
CA SER A 205 -24.29 -14.42 11.20
C SER A 205 -24.32 -15.59 12.19
N GLY A 206 -23.58 -15.54 13.30
CA GLY A 206 -23.47 -16.68 14.23
C GLY A 206 -24.48 -16.60 15.37
N LEU A 207 -24.40 -15.53 16.17
CA LEU A 207 -25.25 -15.36 17.34
C LEU A 207 -26.54 -14.60 17.03
N GLY A 208 -26.54 -13.70 16.05
CA GLY A 208 -27.72 -12.90 15.69
C GLY A 208 -28.89 -13.77 15.24
N LEU A 209 -28.68 -14.64 14.25
CA LEU A 209 -29.73 -15.52 13.72
C LEU A 209 -30.24 -16.52 14.76
N VAL A 210 -29.33 -17.19 15.47
CA VAL A 210 -29.69 -18.14 16.53
C VAL A 210 -30.45 -17.42 17.64
N ARG A 211 -30.00 -16.25 18.11
CA ARG A 211 -30.75 -15.46 19.09
C ARG A 211 -32.11 -15.02 18.58
N THR A 212 -32.27 -14.65 17.32
CA THR A 212 -33.60 -14.27 16.81
C THR A 212 -34.56 -15.47 16.74
N LEU A 213 -34.05 -16.66 16.41
CA LEU A 213 -34.83 -17.90 16.41
C LEU A 213 -35.14 -18.38 17.85
N GLU A 214 -34.17 -18.33 18.75
CA GLU A 214 -34.38 -18.63 20.17
C GLU A 214 -35.32 -17.62 20.82
N ASN A 215 -35.22 -16.33 20.48
CA ASN A 215 -36.04 -15.29 21.08
C ASN A 215 -37.51 -15.40 20.67
N SER A 216 -37.84 -15.83 19.44
CA SER A 216 -39.24 -16.08 19.07
C SER A 216 -39.82 -17.29 19.80
N SER A 217 -39.05 -18.36 19.93
CA SER A 217 -39.45 -19.55 20.72
C SER A 217 -39.61 -19.23 22.21
N ASN A 218 -38.64 -18.53 22.79
CA ASN A 218 -38.66 -18.10 24.18
C ASN A 218 -39.78 -17.09 24.45
N ALA A 219 -40.09 -16.18 23.51
CA ALA A 219 -41.21 -15.26 23.64
C ALA A 219 -42.54 -16.00 23.73
N LEU A 220 -42.76 -17.02 22.88
CA LEU A 220 -43.95 -17.87 22.96
C LEU A 220 -44.00 -18.68 24.26
N TYR A 221 -42.85 -19.22 24.70
CA TYR A 221 -42.77 -19.92 25.96
C TYR A 221 -43.11 -19.00 27.14
N LEU A 222 -42.59 -17.78 27.15
CA LEU A 222 -42.85 -16.78 28.20
C LEU A 222 -44.29 -16.29 28.20
N THR A 223 -44.94 -16.13 27.04
CA THR A 223 -46.37 -15.75 26.99
C THR A 223 -47.27 -16.89 27.44
N LEU A 224 -46.99 -18.15 27.04
CA LEU A 224 -47.73 -19.31 27.53
C LEU A 224 -47.54 -19.51 29.03
N LYS A 225 -46.30 -19.36 29.52
CA LYS A 225 -46.00 -19.43 30.95
C LYS A 225 -46.70 -18.29 31.72
N SER A 226 -46.66 -17.06 31.23
CA SER A 226 -47.37 -15.91 31.81
C SER A 226 -48.88 -16.12 31.84
N HIS A 227 -49.45 -16.70 30.79
CA HIS A 227 -50.87 -17.05 30.76
C HIS A 227 -51.21 -18.16 31.75
N ASN A 228 -50.38 -19.22 31.84
CA ASN A 228 -50.54 -20.29 32.82
C ASN A 228 -50.40 -19.78 34.26
N ASP A 229 -49.42 -18.92 34.53
CA ASP A 229 -49.19 -18.34 35.86
C ASP A 229 -50.30 -17.34 36.24
N ASN A 230 -50.97 -16.70 35.27
CA ASN A 230 -52.18 -15.89 35.51
C ASN A 230 -53.46 -16.75 35.66
N GLN A 231 -53.52 -17.92 35.02
CA GLN A 231 -54.64 -18.85 35.14
C GLN A 231 -54.56 -19.73 36.39
N LYS A 232 -53.35 -19.99 36.91
CA LYS A 232 -53.16 -20.46 38.28
C LYS A 232 -53.57 -19.30 39.19
N PRO A 233 -54.74 -19.38 39.84
CA PRO A 233 -55.08 -18.39 40.84
C PRO A 233 -54.02 -18.47 41.93
N LYS A 234 -53.87 -17.36 42.67
CA LYS A 234 -53.25 -17.38 43.99
C LYS A 234 -53.87 -18.49 44.85
N GLU A 235 -53.27 -19.68 44.85
CA GLU A 235 -53.02 -20.41 46.08
C GLU A 235 -51.74 -19.73 46.59
N ASP A 236 -51.85 -18.61 47.31
CA ASP A 236 -51.90 -18.66 48.76
C ASP A 236 -52.72 -17.50 49.36
N VAL A 237 -53.20 -17.75 50.60
CA VAL A 237 -53.91 -16.88 51.57
C VAL A 237 -55.46 -16.97 51.44
N GLU A 238 -56.23 -17.67 52.27
CA GLU A 238 -56.05 -18.21 53.63
C GLU A 238 -57.24 -19.14 53.99
N SER A 239 -56.98 -20.32 54.57
CA SER A 239 -57.89 -20.92 55.56
C SER A 239 -57.12 -21.77 56.58
N THR A 240 -56.97 -21.19 57.77
CA THR A 240 -56.98 -21.78 59.12
C THR A 240 -55.82 -22.69 59.56
N THR A 241 -54.99 -22.09 60.40
CA THR A 241 -54.50 -22.62 61.69
C THR A 241 -55.30 -23.81 62.24
N ASP A 242 -54.63 -24.93 62.54
CA ASP A 242 -54.51 -25.52 63.89
C ASP A 242 -54.11 -27.02 63.87
N ALA A 243 -53.37 -27.41 64.91
CA ALA A 243 -53.02 -28.76 65.40
C ALA A 243 -51.83 -29.50 64.73
N GLU A 244 -50.65 -29.47 65.36
CA GLU A 244 -50.09 -30.54 66.24
C GLU A 244 -49.28 -31.59 65.45
N SER A 245 -48.14 -32.14 65.84
CA SER A 245 -47.21 -32.01 66.97
C SER A 245 -45.99 -32.91 66.67
N LYS A 246 -44.84 -32.65 67.33
CA LYS A 246 -43.66 -33.54 67.52
C LYS A 246 -42.80 -33.77 66.26
N GLY A 247 -41.48 -33.61 66.26
CA GLY A 247 -40.50 -33.70 67.33
C GLY A 247 -39.41 -34.69 66.91
N SER A 248 -38.16 -34.27 67.05
CA SER A 248 -36.97 -35.10 67.30
C SER A 248 -36.20 -35.69 66.10
N LYS A 249 -34.90 -35.30 66.13
CA LYS A 249 -33.68 -35.82 65.48
C LYS A 249 -33.36 -35.39 64.06
#